data_AF-A0A7S3HVD6-F1
#
_entry.id   AF-A0A7S3HVD6-F1
#
_cell.length_a   1.000
_cell.length_b   1.000
_cell.length_c   1.000
_cell.angle_alpha   90.00
_cell.angle_beta   90.00
_cell.angle_gamma   90.00
#
_symmetry.space_group_name_H-M   'P 1'
#
loop_
_entity.id
_entity.type
_entity.pdbx_description
1 polymer ?
#
loop_
_entity_poly.entity_id
_entity_poly.type
_entity_poly.pdbx_seq_one_letter_code
_entity_poly.pdbx_strand_id
1 'polypeptide(L)'
;PEGVNGAPCDNDIMKWHAVIFGPDDTAWEDGTFKLSVEFTEEYPNKAPTVKFLTKMFHPNIYADGSICLDILQNQWSPIYDISAILTSIQSLLCDPNPNSPANSEAARLYQENRRGDERKG
;
A
#
# COMPACT_ATOMS: atom_id res chain seq x y z
N PRO A 1 1.12 4.61 -13.45
CA PRO A 1 0.09 5.59 -13.00
C PRO A 1 0.81 6.84 -12.51
N GLU A 2 0.14 8.00 -12.47
CA GLU A 2 0.77 9.18 -11.89
C GLU A 2 1.07 8.95 -10.40
N GLY A 3 2.19 9.47 -9.92
CA GLY A 3 2.56 9.29 -8.52
C GLY A 3 3.13 7.91 -8.15
N VAL A 4 3.23 6.94 -9.07
CA VAL A 4 3.81 5.62 -8.81
C VAL A 4 4.82 5.20 -9.88
N ASN A 5 5.92 4.59 -9.47
CA ASN A 5 6.96 4.05 -10.36
C ASN A 5 7.37 2.66 -9.88
N GLY A 6 7.75 1.77 -10.81
CA GLY A 6 8.24 0.43 -10.48
C GLY A 6 9.19 -0.09 -11.55
N ALA A 7 10.25 -0.78 -11.13
CA ALA A 7 11.22 -1.40 -12.02
C ALA A 7 11.76 -2.71 -11.45
N PRO A 8 12.09 -3.70 -12.31
CA PRO A 8 12.78 -4.91 -11.88
C PRO A 8 14.18 -4.58 -11.34
N CYS A 9 14.66 -5.40 -10.41
CA CYS A 9 16.03 -5.37 -9.94
C CYS A 9 16.96 -5.91 -11.05
N ASP A 10 18.15 -5.31 -11.20
CA ASP A 10 19.09 -5.61 -12.30
C ASP A 10 19.41 -7.10 -12.47
N ASN A 11 19.45 -7.85 -11.36
CA ASN A 11 19.86 -9.25 -11.34
C ASN A 11 18.71 -10.24 -11.18
N ASP A 12 17.47 -9.78 -11.01
CA ASP A 12 16.32 -10.64 -10.73
C ASP A 12 15.02 -9.99 -11.18
N ILE A 13 14.48 -10.45 -12.31
CA ILE A 13 13.21 -9.95 -12.87
C ILE A 13 11.99 -10.28 -12.00
N MET A 14 12.12 -11.23 -11.06
CA MET A 14 11.07 -11.61 -10.12
C MET A 14 11.07 -10.72 -8.88
N LYS A 15 12.01 -9.78 -8.76
CA LYS A 15 12.06 -8.80 -7.68
C LYS A 15 12.05 -7.41 -8.25
N TRP A 16 11.12 -6.60 -7.80
CA TRP A 16 10.97 -5.23 -8.25
C TRP A 16 11.06 -4.28 -7.06
N HIS A 17 11.61 -3.10 -7.32
CA HIS A 17 11.45 -1.95 -6.45
C HIS A 17 10.41 -1.01 -7.03
N ALA A 18 9.53 -0.53 -6.17
CA ALA A 18 8.56 0.49 -6.51
C ALA A 18 8.67 1.68 -5.58
N VAL A 19 8.20 2.82 -6.07
CA VAL A 19 8.10 4.08 -5.33
C VAL A 19 6.67 4.59 -5.49
N ILE A 20 6.04 4.93 -4.38
CA ILE A 20 4.76 5.62 -4.32
C ILE A 20 5.01 6.99 -3.68
N PHE A 21 4.58 8.04 -4.36
CA PHE A 21 4.51 9.38 -3.78
C PHE A 21 3.24 9.48 -2.93
N GLY A 22 3.39 10.08 -1.76
CA GLY A 22 2.29 10.36 -0.85
C GLY A 22 1.23 11.21 -1.53
N PRO A 23 -0.03 10.78 -1.56
CA PRO A 23 -1.10 11.57 -2.17
C PRO A 23 -1.33 12.88 -1.41
N ASP A 24 -1.69 13.93 -2.13
CA ASP A 24 -2.09 15.23 -1.59
C ASP A 24 -3.30 15.08 -0.66
N ASP A 25 -3.45 15.99 0.30
CA ASP A 25 -4.54 16.01 1.28
C ASP A 25 -4.60 14.75 2.17
N THR A 26 -3.46 14.05 2.32
CA THR A 26 -3.33 12.90 3.23
C THR A 26 -2.26 13.14 4.29
N ALA A 27 -2.27 12.33 5.34
CA ALA A 27 -1.20 12.35 6.36
C ALA A 27 0.18 11.94 5.81
N TRP A 28 0.24 11.49 4.55
CA TRP A 28 1.45 11.00 3.89
C TRP A 28 1.91 11.91 2.74
N GLU A 29 1.23 13.03 2.50
CA GLU A 29 1.60 14.07 1.51
C GLU A 29 3.09 14.46 1.62
N ASP A 30 3.70 14.81 0.49
CA ASP A 30 5.15 15.06 0.31
C ASP A 30 6.06 13.86 0.62
N GLY A 31 5.50 12.73 1.07
CA GLY A 31 6.22 11.51 1.35
C GLY A 31 6.69 10.78 0.08
N THR A 32 7.81 10.07 0.18
CA THR A 32 8.28 9.14 -0.85
C THR A 32 8.49 7.77 -0.23
N PHE A 33 7.68 6.80 -0.65
CA PHE A 33 7.62 5.49 -0.02
C PHE A 33 8.14 4.41 -0.96
N LYS A 34 9.15 3.67 -0.50
CA LYS A 34 9.76 2.57 -1.26
C LYS A 34 9.06 1.28 -0.91
N LEU A 35 8.85 0.43 -1.91
CA LEU A 35 8.25 -0.88 -1.78
C LEU A 35 9.11 -1.93 -2.48
N SER A 36 9.06 -3.15 -1.97
CA SER A 36 9.51 -4.36 -2.67
C SER A 36 8.29 -5.13 -3.17
N VAL A 37 8.36 -5.59 -4.41
CA VAL A 37 7.41 -6.53 -5.00
C VAL A 37 8.18 -7.80 -5.37
N GLU A 38 7.79 -8.94 -4.82
CA GLU A 38 8.42 -10.23 -5.08
C GLU A 38 7.40 -11.19 -5.70
N PHE A 39 7.71 -11.62 -6.91
CA PHE A 39 6.94 -12.58 -7.68
C PHE A 39 7.44 -14.01 -7.40
N THR A 40 6.53 -14.98 -7.48
CA THR A 40 6.88 -16.40 -7.44
C THR A 40 6.58 -17.04 -8.79
N GLU A 41 7.02 -18.27 -9.01
CA GLU A 41 6.68 -19.06 -10.20
C GLU A 41 5.17 -19.32 -10.36
N GLU A 42 4.38 -19.08 -9.30
CA GLU A 42 2.93 -19.24 -9.32
C GLU A 42 2.21 -17.99 -9.82
N TYR A 43 2.91 -16.88 -10.09
CA TYR A 43 2.32 -15.69 -10.69
C TYR A 43 1.91 -15.97 -12.16
N PRO A 44 0.73 -15.53 -12.63
CA PRO A 44 -0.25 -14.66 -11.95
C PRO A 44 -1.35 -15.40 -11.19
N ASN A 45 -1.30 -16.73 -11.03
CA ASN A 45 -2.33 -17.48 -10.30
C ASN A 45 -2.33 -17.14 -8.79
N LYS A 46 -1.16 -16.81 -8.23
CA LYS A 46 -1.03 -16.23 -6.89
C LYS A 46 -0.52 -14.79 -6.97
N ALA A 47 -0.97 -13.96 -6.03
CA ALA A 47 -0.52 -12.59 -5.88
C ALA A 47 0.99 -12.53 -5.60
N PRO A 48 1.70 -11.49 -6.07
CA PRO A 48 3.04 -11.22 -5.61
C PRO A 48 3.03 -10.76 -4.14
N THR A 49 4.13 -10.96 -3.43
CA THR A 49 4.31 -10.39 -2.10
C THR A 49 4.73 -8.93 -2.23
N VAL A 50 4.00 -8.01 -1.60
CA VAL A 50 4.33 -6.59 -1.60
C VAL A 50 4.54 -6.09 -0.17
N LYS A 51 5.64 -5.37 0.06
CA LYS A 51 5.96 -4.77 1.36
C LYS A 51 6.50 -3.36 1.21
N PHE A 52 6.16 -2.49 2.15
CA PHE A 52 6.86 -1.22 2.33
C PHE A 52 8.26 -1.47 2.89
N LEU A 53 9.26 -0.90 2.24
CA LEU A 53 10.64 -0.80 2.73
C LEU A 53 10.82 0.45 3.59
N THR A 54 10.09 1.52 3.26
CA THR A 54 9.99 2.71 4.13
C THR A 54 9.14 2.36 5.36
N LYS A 55 9.56 2.77 6.57
CA LYS A 55 8.74 2.59 7.77
C LYS A 55 7.43 3.36 7.64
N MET A 56 6.31 2.68 7.84
CA MET A 56 4.97 3.26 7.71
C MET A 56 4.25 3.28 9.04
N PHE A 57 3.68 4.44 9.38
CA PHE A 57 2.64 4.55 10.40
C PHE A 57 1.30 4.70 9.68
N HIS A 58 0.58 3.59 9.50
CA HIS A 58 -0.64 3.54 8.69
C HIS A 58 -1.60 2.45 9.19
N PRO A 59 -2.93 2.67 9.21
CA PRO A 59 -3.91 1.69 9.74
C PRO A 59 -3.79 0.28 9.16
N ASN A 60 -3.53 0.15 7.86
CA ASN A 60 -3.45 -1.13 7.14
C ASN A 60 -2.02 -1.63 6.84
N ILE A 61 -0.98 -1.01 7.39
CA ILE A 61 0.42 -1.47 7.20
C ILE A 61 0.95 -2.03 8.52
N TYR A 62 1.48 -3.25 8.47
CA TYR A 62 2.11 -3.90 9.62
C TYR A 62 3.50 -3.30 9.90
N ALA A 63 4.01 -3.52 11.12
CA ALA A 63 5.32 -3.02 11.53
C ALA A 63 6.50 -3.53 10.66
N ASP A 64 6.34 -4.70 10.02
CA ASP A 64 7.31 -5.27 9.08
C ASP A 64 7.14 -4.77 7.63
N GLY A 65 6.21 -3.84 7.39
CA GLY A 65 5.90 -3.28 6.09
C GLY A 65 4.90 -4.09 5.26
N SER A 66 4.44 -5.25 5.74
CA SER A 66 3.39 -6.02 5.05
C SER A 66 2.09 -5.22 4.96
N ILE A 67 1.34 -5.43 3.89
CA ILE A 67 0.14 -4.66 3.56
C ILE A 67 -1.11 -5.53 3.80
N CYS A 68 -2.05 -5.02 4.59
CA CYS A 68 -3.39 -5.60 4.70
C CYS A 68 -4.27 -5.02 3.58
N LEU A 69 -4.26 -5.65 2.41
CA LEU A 69 -5.06 -5.30 1.25
C LEU A 69 -5.64 -6.57 0.62
N ASP A 70 -6.95 -6.60 0.41
CA ASP A 70 -7.71 -7.77 -0.01
C ASP A 70 -7.32 -8.31 -1.38
N ILE A 71 -7.02 -7.43 -2.35
CA ILE A 71 -6.57 -7.84 -3.68
C ILE A 71 -5.22 -8.56 -3.62
N LEU A 72 -4.39 -8.36 -2.59
CA LEU A 72 -3.15 -9.12 -2.38
C LEU A 72 -3.37 -10.44 -1.61
N GLN A 73 -4.62 -10.74 -1.27
CA GLN A 73 -5.01 -11.87 -0.43
C GLN A 73 -6.15 -12.66 -1.08
N ASN A 74 -7.35 -12.63 -0.50
CA ASN A 74 -8.50 -13.44 -0.88
C ASN A 74 -9.27 -12.90 -2.09
N GLN A 75 -9.03 -11.64 -2.50
CA GLN A 75 -9.63 -11.04 -3.69
C GLN A 75 -8.65 -10.93 -4.86
N TRP A 76 -7.50 -11.61 -4.79
CA TRP A 76 -6.55 -11.66 -5.90
C TRP A 76 -7.19 -12.27 -7.15
N SER A 77 -6.91 -11.64 -8.29
CA SER A 77 -7.29 -12.15 -9.60
C SER A 77 -6.09 -12.01 -10.56
N PRO A 78 -5.80 -13.03 -11.39
CA PRO A 78 -4.71 -12.98 -12.38
C PRO A 78 -4.82 -11.83 -13.41
N ILE A 79 -5.96 -11.13 -13.46
CA ILE A 79 -6.16 -9.96 -14.31
C ILE A 79 -5.45 -8.71 -13.78
N TYR A 80 -5.09 -8.68 -12.49
CA TYR A 80 -4.42 -7.55 -11.90
C TYR A 80 -2.95 -7.57 -12.29
N ASP A 81 -2.49 -6.47 -12.88
CA ASP A 81 -1.08 -6.25 -13.16
C ASP A 81 -0.42 -5.41 -12.06
N ILE A 82 0.88 -5.17 -12.20
CA ILE A 82 1.64 -4.36 -11.24
C ILE A 82 1.12 -2.92 -11.16
N SER A 83 0.59 -2.36 -12.25
CA SER A 83 0.02 -1.01 -12.24
C SER A 83 -1.24 -0.95 -11.39
N ALA A 84 -2.12 -1.95 -11.52
CA ALA A 84 -3.33 -2.07 -10.70
C ALA A 84 -2.97 -2.21 -9.21
N ILE A 85 -2.00 -3.08 -8.88
CA ILE A 85 -1.53 -3.28 -7.51
C ILE A 85 -1.03 -1.97 -6.90
N LEU A 86 -0.11 -1.27 -7.57
CA LEU A 86 0.47 -0.02 -7.06
C LEU A 86 -0.59 1.09 -6.93
N THR A 87 -1.54 1.15 -7.87
CA THR A 87 -2.68 2.09 -7.80
C THR A 87 -3.54 1.80 -6.57
N SER A 88 -3.88 0.54 -6.31
CA SER A 88 -4.69 0.17 -5.14
C SER A 88 -3.98 0.46 -3.82
N ILE A 89 -2.65 0.29 -3.76
CA ILE A 89 -1.86 0.68 -2.57
C ILE A 89 -1.86 2.20 -2.40
N GLN A 90 -1.73 2.97 -3.48
CA GLN A 90 -1.83 4.43 -3.41
C GLN A 90 -3.22 4.88 -2.96
N SER A 91 -4.30 4.27 -3.47
CA SER A 91 -5.67 4.53 -3.00
C SER A 91 -5.87 4.18 -1.54
N LEU A 92 -5.19 3.14 -1.04
CA LEU A 92 -5.21 2.79 0.39
C LEU A 92 -4.58 3.87 1.27
N LEU A 93 -3.60 4.61 0.76
CA LEU A 93 -3.04 5.78 1.45
C LEU A 93 -4.02 6.96 1.46
N CYS A 94 -4.85 7.14 0.43
CA CYS A 94 -5.92 8.15 0.45
C CYS A 94 -7.02 7.78 1.44
N ASP A 95 -7.49 6.53 1.36
CA ASP A 95 -8.63 6.03 2.13
C ASP A 95 -8.25 4.75 2.92
N PRO A 96 -7.54 4.89 4.05
CA PRO A 96 -7.27 3.77 4.94
C PRO A 96 -8.56 3.06 5.37
N ASN A 97 -8.54 1.73 5.42
CA ASN A 97 -9.67 0.91 5.89
C ASN A 97 -9.56 0.64 7.40
N PRO A 98 -10.32 1.30 8.26
CA PRO A 98 -10.17 1.15 9.70
C PRO A 98 -10.87 -0.10 10.27
N ASN A 99 -11.64 -0.84 9.47
CA ASN A 99 -12.41 -2.01 9.93
C ASN A 99 -11.57 -3.27 10.10
N SER A 100 -10.39 -3.32 9.46
CA SER A 100 -9.43 -4.42 9.58
C SER A 100 -8.01 -3.86 9.72
N PRO A 101 -7.69 -3.24 10.87
CA PRO A 101 -6.43 -2.54 11.03
C PRO A 101 -5.28 -3.52 11.28
N ALA A 102 -4.22 -3.38 10.50
CA ALA A 102 -2.92 -3.98 10.78
C ALA A 102 -2.22 -3.27 11.96
N ASN A 103 -2.51 -1.98 12.13
CA ASN A 103 -2.01 -1.14 13.20
C ASN A 103 -3.19 -0.43 13.89
N SER A 104 -3.62 -0.98 15.03
CA SER A 104 -4.78 -0.47 15.78
C SER A 104 -4.60 0.95 16.29
N GLU A 105 -3.37 1.36 16.62
CA GLU A 105 -3.11 2.72 17.12
C GLU A 105 -3.20 3.75 15.99
N ALA A 106 -2.63 3.46 14.83
CA ALA A 106 -2.79 4.30 13.66
C ALA A 106 -4.26 4.42 13.24
N ALA A 107 -5.02 3.32 13.31
CA ALA A 107 -6.45 3.32 13.01
C ALA A 107 -7.26 4.19 13.98
N ARG A 108 -6.96 4.12 15.29
CA ARG A 108 -7.59 4.94 16.32
C ARG A 108 -7.36 6.44 16.07
N LEU A 109 -6.10 6.84 15.86
CA LEU A 109 -5.74 8.23 15.59
C LEU A 109 -6.38 8.76 14.30
N TYR A 110 -6.40 7.94 13.24
CA TYR A 110 -7.04 8.29 11.97
C TYR A 110 -8.54 8.56 12.15
N GLN A 111 -9.26 7.70 12.89
CA GLN A 111 -10.68 7.89 13.18
C GLN A 111 -10.95 9.14 14.04
N GLU A 112 -10.08 9.44 15.00
CA GLU A 112 -10.19 10.62 15.86
C GLU A 112 -10.03 11.92 15.07
N ASN A 113 -9.02 11.98 14.19
CA ASN A 113 -8.77 13.15 13.34
C ASN A 113 -9.92 13.41 12.36
N ARG A 114 -10.42 12.38 11.66
CA ARG A 114 -11.56 12.52 10.73
C ARG A 114 -12.81 13.06 11.42
N ARG A 115 -13.11 12.56 12.62
CA ARG A 115 -14.22 13.08 13.43
C ARG A 115 -14.02 14.53 13.85
N GLY A 116 -12.77 14.96 14.03
CA GLY A 116 -12.42 16.34 14.33
C GLY A 116 -12.67 17.27 13.15
N ASP A 117 -12.36 16.82 11.93
CA ASP A 117 -12.53 17.61 10.71
C ASP A 117 -14.01 17.73 10.31
N GLU A 118 -14.79 16.65 10.44
CA GLU A 118 -16.25 16.65 10.22
C GLU A 118 -17.01 17.58 11.17
N ARG A 119 -16.45 17.88 12.36
CA ARG A 119 -17.07 18.80 13.34
C ARG A 119 -16.76 20.28 13.08
N LYS A 120 -15.81 20.56 12.19
CA LYS A 120 -15.37 21.94 11.86
C LYS A 120 -15.99 22.47 10.56
N GLY A 121 -16.62 21.60 9.76
CA GLY A 121 -17.43 21.97 8.59
C GLY A 121 -18.88 22.25 8.99
#